data_AF-A0A6C1TZL3-F1
#
_entry.id   AF-A0A6C1TZL3-F1
#
_cell.length_a   1.000
_cell.length_b   1.000
_cell.length_c   1.000
_cell.angle_alpha   90.00
_cell.angle_beta   90.00
_cell.angle_gamma   90.00
#
_symmetry.space_group_name_H-M   'P 1'
#
loop_
_entity.id
_entity.type
_entity.pdbx_description
1 polymer ?
#
loop_
_entity_poly.entity_id
_entity_poly.type
_entity_poly.pdbx_seq_one_letter_code
_entity_poly.pdbx_strand_id
1 'polypeptide(L)'
;MKFSTGAGAAAALLMLALGLGSVAGAVWGLTRPGYVGTLSEGSYVVDEVASPPSVEFASLGGFVLVSAVLGLIIAIFAFARGLVGLRALLWVIVCAAAAAFAVHTFGSWSAAFTHPSPHDATLANGDGFSVVPPLNPGMGWLAGPFVAALMFYLLTAASELQAAQRDVPAVSPQPAPAN
;
A
#
# COMPACT_ATOMS: atom_id res chain seq x y z
N MET A 1 -9.90 -26.50 13.49
CA MET A 1 -11.15 -25.74 13.25
C MET A 1 -11.24 -25.43 11.76
N LYS A 2 -12.19 -26.05 11.05
CA LYS A 2 -12.44 -25.79 9.61
C LYS A 2 -13.43 -24.63 9.51
N PHE A 3 -12.95 -23.44 9.16
CA PHE A 3 -13.79 -22.28 8.89
C PHE A 3 -14.38 -22.39 7.47
N SER A 4 -15.64 -21.98 7.31
CA SER A 4 -16.42 -22.01 6.05
C SER A 4 -15.66 -21.36 4.87
N THR A 5 -15.63 -22.08 3.74
CA THR A 5 -14.77 -21.90 2.56
C THR A 5 -15.16 -20.79 1.58
N GLY A 6 -15.86 -19.73 2.02
CA GLY A 6 -16.19 -18.62 1.10
C GLY A 6 -16.13 -17.25 1.75
N ALA A 7 -17.17 -16.90 2.50
CA ALA A 7 -17.34 -15.55 3.02
C ALA A 7 -16.36 -15.22 4.16
N GLY A 8 -16.07 -16.17 5.06
CA GLY A 8 -15.20 -15.93 6.22
C GLY A 8 -13.74 -15.65 5.83
N ALA A 9 -13.21 -16.39 4.85
CA ALA A 9 -11.86 -16.16 4.35
C ALA A 9 -11.74 -14.84 3.58
N ALA A 10 -12.74 -14.51 2.76
CA ALA A 10 -12.80 -13.24 2.02
C ALA A 10 -12.90 -12.04 2.97
N ALA A 11 -13.75 -12.13 4.01
CA ALA A 11 -13.89 -11.09 5.03
C ALA A 11 -12.62 -10.93 5.88
N ALA A 12 -11.94 -12.04 6.22
CA ALA A 12 -10.68 -11.99 6.95
C ALA A 12 -9.58 -11.28 6.14
N LEU A 13 -9.52 -11.50 4.82
CA LEU A 13 -8.57 -10.79 3.95
C LEU A 13 -8.85 -9.28 3.94
N LEU A 14 -10.12 -8.87 3.84
CA LEU A 14 -10.51 -7.47 3.88
C LEU A 14 -10.20 -6.83 5.24
N MET A 15 -10.51 -7.50 6.34
CA MET A 15 -10.17 -7.06 7.69
C MET A 15 -8.67 -6.86 7.85
N LEU A 16 -7.86 -7.81 7.37
CA LEU A 16 -6.40 -7.70 7.39
C LEU A 16 -5.93 -6.52 6.53
N ALA A 17 -6.47 -6.35 5.33
CA ALA A 17 -6.13 -5.25 4.44
C ALA A 17 -6.45 -3.87 5.06
N LEU A 18 -7.63 -3.71 5.64
CA LEU A 18 -8.04 -2.49 6.34
C LEU A 18 -7.20 -2.24 7.59
N GLY A 19 -6.95 -3.27 8.40
CA GLY A 19 -6.15 -3.15 9.62
C GLY A 19 -4.71 -2.73 9.31
N LEU A 20 -4.05 -3.44 8.39
CA LEU A 20 -2.70 -3.11 7.96
C LEU A 20 -2.64 -1.73 7.27
N GLY A 21 -3.60 -1.42 6.41
CA GLY A 21 -3.68 -0.12 5.75
C GLY A 21 -3.85 1.03 6.74
N SER A 22 -4.67 0.86 7.77
CA SER A 22 -4.89 1.88 8.81
C SER A 22 -3.62 2.13 9.62
N VAL A 23 -2.95 1.06 10.07
CA VAL A 23 -1.71 1.17 10.86
C VAL A 23 -0.57 1.76 10.02
N ALA A 24 -0.36 1.24 8.81
CA ALA A 24 0.68 1.73 7.90
C ALA A 24 0.41 3.18 7.48
N GLY A 25 -0.85 3.55 7.24
CA GLY A 25 -1.29 4.91 6.97
C GLY A 25 -0.94 5.85 8.11
N ALA A 26 -1.35 5.50 9.34
CA ALA A 26 -1.09 6.31 10.52
C ALA A 26 0.42 6.55 10.71
N VAL A 27 1.24 5.49 10.64
CA VAL A 27 2.70 5.57 10.75
C VAL A 27 3.29 6.45 9.65
N TRP A 28 2.90 6.22 8.40
CA TRP A 28 3.40 7.00 7.27
C TRP A 28 3.02 8.49 7.38
N GLY A 29 1.79 8.79 7.81
CA GLY A 29 1.31 10.16 8.04
C GLY A 29 2.11 10.92 9.09
N LEU A 30 2.48 10.24 10.19
CA LEU A 30 3.34 10.81 11.24
C LEU A 30 4.78 11.11 10.75
N THR A 31 5.24 10.39 9.73
CA THR A 31 6.57 10.58 9.15
C THR A 31 6.59 11.51 7.94
N ARG A 32 5.46 12.11 7.56
CA ARG A 32 5.43 13.02 6.40
C ARG A 32 6.18 14.31 6.71
N PRO A 33 7.09 14.77 5.83
CA PRO A 33 7.64 16.11 5.94
C PRO A 33 6.51 17.13 5.68
N GLY A 34 6.41 18.14 6.53
CA GLY A 34 5.57 19.32 6.30
C GLY A 34 6.39 20.45 5.68
N TYR A 35 5.75 21.36 4.93
CA TYR A 35 6.39 22.64 4.61
C TYR A 35 6.57 23.44 5.89
N VAL A 36 7.62 24.24 5.98
CA VAL A 36 7.84 25.21 7.06
C VAL A 36 7.75 26.60 6.44
N GLY A 37 6.82 27.41 6.93
CA GLY A 37 6.62 28.78 6.48
C GLY A 37 6.58 29.74 7.65
N THR A 38 6.73 31.02 7.37
CA THR A 38 6.54 32.08 8.37
C THR A 38 5.44 33.01 7.89
N LEU A 39 4.65 33.54 8.83
CA LEU A 39 3.62 34.51 8.53
C LEU A 39 4.27 35.90 8.41
N SER A 40 4.31 36.46 7.20
CA SER A 40 4.91 37.77 6.90
C SER A 40 3.89 38.69 6.26
N GLU A 41 3.60 39.81 6.94
CA GLU A 41 2.71 40.89 6.48
C GLU A 41 1.32 40.43 5.98
N GLY A 42 0.70 39.48 6.68
CA GLY A 42 -0.63 38.96 6.31
C GLY A 42 -0.64 38.03 5.09
N SER A 43 0.54 37.63 4.60
CA SER A 43 0.72 36.61 3.56
C SER A 43 1.51 35.41 4.11
N TYR A 44 1.10 34.21 3.70
CA TYR A 44 1.82 32.99 4.04
C TYR A 44 3.01 32.85 3.10
N VAL A 45 4.22 33.11 3.60
CA VAL A 45 5.45 32.94 2.81
C VAL A 45 6.08 31.61 3.19
N VAL A 46 6.08 30.67 2.25
CA VAL A 46 6.79 29.39 2.40
C VAL A 46 8.28 29.69 2.32
N ASP A 47 9.03 29.31 3.35
CA ASP A 47 10.49 29.39 3.31
C ASP A 47 11.00 28.17 2.53
N GLU A 48 11.27 28.36 1.24
CA GLU A 48 11.81 27.34 0.34
C GLU A 48 13.22 26.86 0.74
N VAL A 49 13.96 27.65 1.53
CA VAL A 49 15.32 27.30 2.00
C VAL A 49 15.25 26.41 3.25
N ALA A 50 14.27 26.64 4.12
CA ALA A 50 14.01 25.79 5.30
C ALA A 50 13.15 24.55 4.98
N SER A 51 12.35 24.59 3.91
CA SER A 51 11.50 23.47 3.51
C SER A 51 12.29 22.39 2.76
N PRO A 52 12.10 21.09 3.06
CA PRO A 52 12.74 20.02 2.31
C PRO A 52 12.36 20.10 0.82
N PRO A 53 13.31 19.94 -0.13
CA PRO A 53 12.98 19.93 -1.54
C PRO A 53 11.98 18.79 -1.85
N SER A 54 10.89 19.12 -2.55
CA SER A 54 9.90 18.18 -3.08
C SER A 54 9.05 17.41 -2.04
N VAL A 55 8.54 18.08 -1.00
CA VAL A 55 7.61 17.49 0.01
C VAL A 55 6.44 16.73 -0.62
N GLU A 56 5.86 17.26 -1.69
CA GLU A 56 4.75 16.61 -2.41
C GLU A 56 5.18 15.32 -3.10
N PHE A 57 6.38 15.29 -3.71
CA PHE A 57 6.92 14.10 -4.34
C PHE A 57 7.29 13.03 -3.30
N ALA A 58 7.88 13.43 -2.18
CA ALA A 58 8.20 12.53 -1.07
C ALA A 58 6.92 11.92 -0.47
N SER A 59 5.87 12.75 -0.30
CA SER A 59 4.55 12.29 0.15
C SER A 59 3.93 11.31 -0.84
N LEU A 60 3.86 11.66 -2.13
CA LEU A 60 3.31 10.78 -3.16
C LEU A 60 4.10 9.47 -3.28
N GLY A 61 5.43 9.56 -3.32
CA GLY A 61 6.33 8.41 -3.39
C GLY A 61 6.16 7.49 -2.18
N GLY A 62 6.08 8.05 -0.97
CA GLY A 62 5.81 7.30 0.25
C GLY A 62 4.46 6.59 0.22
N PHE A 63 3.40 7.27 -0.23
CA PHE A 63 2.07 6.66 -0.40
C PHE A 63 2.10 5.48 -1.37
N VAL A 64 2.72 5.67 -2.53
CA VAL A 64 2.83 4.66 -3.58
C VAL A 64 3.62 3.45 -3.08
N LEU A 65 4.75 3.67 -2.40
CA LEU A 65 5.60 2.60 -1.87
C LEU A 65 4.87 1.79 -0.78
N VAL A 66 4.24 2.47 0.18
CA VAL A 66 3.47 1.81 1.24
C VAL A 66 2.31 1.01 0.65
N SER A 67 1.57 1.59 -0.28
CA SER A 67 0.44 0.92 -0.95
C SER A 67 0.90 -0.30 -1.76
N ALA A 68 2.03 -0.20 -2.47
CA ALA A 68 2.63 -1.30 -3.22
C ALA A 68 3.04 -2.46 -2.30
N VAL A 69 3.71 -2.16 -1.18
CA VAL A 69 4.12 -3.18 -0.19
C VAL A 69 2.91 -3.85 0.44
N LEU A 70 1.85 -3.10 0.77
CA LEU A 70 0.61 -3.68 1.25
C LEU A 70 -0.06 -4.58 0.21
N GLY A 71 -0.09 -4.15 -1.06
CA GLY A 71 -0.57 -4.98 -2.17
C GLY A 71 0.16 -6.32 -2.27
N LEU A 72 1.48 -6.30 -2.13
CA LEU A 72 2.32 -7.51 -2.09
C LEU A 72 1.92 -8.43 -0.93
N ILE A 73 1.80 -7.90 0.28
CA ILE A 73 1.44 -8.68 1.49
C ILE A 73 0.05 -9.31 1.33
N ILE A 74 -0.93 -8.54 0.86
CA ILE A 74 -2.30 -9.01 0.65
C ILE A 74 -2.33 -10.14 -0.38
N ALA A 75 -1.60 -10.01 -1.49
CA ALA A 75 -1.52 -11.05 -2.52
C ALA A 75 -0.87 -12.33 -2.01
N ILE A 76 0.26 -12.23 -1.29
CA ILE A 76 0.93 -13.39 -0.68
C ILE A 76 0.01 -14.08 0.31
N PHE A 77 -0.67 -13.32 1.17
CA PHE A 77 -1.57 -13.90 2.16
C PHE A 77 -2.78 -14.58 1.51
N ALA A 78 -3.36 -13.96 0.48
CA ALA A 78 -4.46 -14.55 -0.28
C ALA A 78 -4.06 -15.87 -0.94
N PHE A 79 -2.89 -15.90 -1.58
CA PHE A 79 -2.34 -17.10 -2.19
C PHE A 79 -2.03 -18.19 -1.15
N ALA A 80 -1.41 -17.83 -0.02
CA ALA A 80 -1.12 -18.76 1.07
C ALA A 80 -2.38 -19.35 1.72
N ARG A 81 -3.52 -18.65 1.61
CA ARG A 81 -4.84 -19.15 2.02
C ARG A 81 -5.51 -20.06 0.99
N GLY A 82 -4.85 -20.34 -0.14
CA GLY A 82 -5.37 -21.21 -1.19
C GLY A 82 -6.48 -20.57 -2.01
N LEU A 83 -6.59 -19.24 -2.02
CA LEU A 83 -7.50 -18.55 -2.93
C LEU A 83 -6.97 -18.71 -4.37
N VAL A 84 -7.85 -19.10 -5.29
CA VAL A 84 -7.48 -19.40 -6.68
C VAL A 84 -8.49 -18.83 -7.67
N GLY A 85 -8.02 -18.58 -8.89
CA GLY A 85 -8.84 -18.18 -10.03
C GLY A 85 -9.17 -16.68 -10.10
N LEU A 86 -9.87 -16.29 -11.17
CA LEU A 86 -10.15 -14.90 -11.51
C LEU A 86 -10.95 -14.15 -10.42
N ARG A 87 -11.90 -14.83 -9.77
CA ARG A 87 -12.70 -14.23 -8.68
C ARG A 87 -11.83 -13.85 -7.48
N ALA A 88 -10.85 -14.68 -7.14
CA ALA A 88 -9.89 -14.38 -6.07
C ALA A 88 -8.99 -13.20 -6.45
N LEU A 89 -8.49 -13.17 -7.70
CA LEU A 89 -7.69 -12.05 -8.21
C LEU A 89 -8.45 -10.72 -8.08
N LEU A 90 -9.69 -10.66 -8.57
CA LEU A 90 -10.52 -9.46 -8.47
C LEU A 90 -10.77 -9.05 -7.01
N TRP A 91 -10.97 -10.04 -6.11
CA TRP A 91 -11.15 -9.76 -4.69
C TRP A 91 -9.88 -9.21 -4.02
N VAL A 92 -8.70 -9.74 -4.38
CA VAL A 92 -7.40 -9.24 -3.91
C VAL A 92 -7.18 -7.79 -4.34
N ILE A 93 -7.55 -7.45 -5.58
CA ILE A 93 -7.52 -6.07 -6.09
C ILE A 93 -8.40 -5.15 -5.25
N VAL A 94 -9.64 -5.57 -4.96
CA VAL A 94 -10.56 -4.79 -4.10
C VAL A 94 -10.00 -4.62 -2.70
N CYS A 95 -9.44 -5.67 -2.08
CA CYS A 95 -8.83 -5.59 -0.76
C CYS A 95 -7.63 -4.64 -0.75
N ALA A 96 -6.78 -4.68 -1.78
CA ALA A 96 -5.63 -3.77 -1.91
C ALA A 96 -6.07 -2.31 -2.13
N ALA A 97 -7.14 -2.08 -2.89
CA ALA A 97 -7.72 -0.75 -3.05
C ALA A 97 -8.28 -0.21 -1.72
N ALA A 98 -8.97 -1.06 -0.95
CA ALA A 98 -9.45 -0.71 0.38
C ALA A 98 -8.31 -0.40 1.36
N ALA A 99 -7.21 -1.16 1.29
CA ALA A 99 -6.00 -0.88 2.08
C ALA A 99 -5.38 0.47 1.71
N ALA A 100 -5.23 0.78 0.41
CA ALA A 100 -4.73 2.07 -0.05
C ALA A 100 -5.63 3.23 0.42
N PHE A 101 -6.96 3.02 0.41
CA PHE A 101 -7.93 3.99 0.95
C PHE A 101 -7.75 4.22 2.45
N ALA A 102 -7.55 3.15 3.22
CA ALA A 102 -7.24 3.26 4.64
C ALA A 102 -5.91 3.99 4.87
N VAL A 103 -4.86 3.68 4.09
CA VAL A 103 -3.56 4.37 4.19
C VAL A 103 -3.71 5.88 3.99
N HIS A 104 -4.43 6.28 2.96
CA HIS A 104 -4.67 7.70 2.67
C HIS A 104 -5.46 8.37 3.79
N THR A 105 -6.58 7.77 4.21
CA THR A 105 -7.47 8.35 5.23
C THR A 105 -6.77 8.49 6.58
N PHE A 106 -6.17 7.40 7.08
CA PHE A 106 -5.49 7.41 8.37
C PHE A 106 -4.18 8.18 8.35
N GLY A 107 -3.47 8.20 7.22
CA GLY A 107 -2.25 9.00 7.06
C GLY A 107 -2.53 10.50 6.98
N SER A 108 -3.62 10.91 6.34
CA SER A 108 -4.07 12.31 6.37
C SER A 108 -4.53 12.70 7.77
N TRP A 109 -5.26 11.82 8.45
CA TRP A 109 -5.70 12.05 9.83
C TRP A 109 -4.53 12.17 10.81
N SER A 110 -3.53 11.27 10.74
CA SER A 110 -2.38 11.33 11.64
C SER A 110 -1.44 12.50 11.35
N ALA A 111 -1.26 12.87 10.07
CA ALA A 111 -0.48 14.06 9.70
C ALA A 111 -1.10 15.36 10.25
N ALA A 112 -2.44 15.42 10.40
CA ALA A 112 -3.11 16.57 10.98
C ALA A 112 -2.86 16.73 12.50
N PHE A 113 -2.43 15.69 13.22
CA PHE A 113 -2.04 15.81 14.63
C PHE A 113 -0.65 16.42 14.83
N THR A 114 0.27 16.20 13.89
CA THR A 114 1.66 16.68 13.99
C THR A 114 1.85 18.10 13.47
N HIS A 115 0.93 18.61 12.67
CA HIS A 115 1.03 19.92 12.04
C HIS A 115 -0.22 20.77 12.38
N PRO A 116 -0.12 21.69 13.36
CA PRO A 116 -1.23 22.59 13.71
C PRO A 116 -1.72 23.39 12.52
N SER A 117 -3.02 23.66 12.48
CA SER A 117 -3.64 24.40 11.39
C SER A 117 -3.11 25.83 11.35
N PRO A 118 -2.75 26.38 10.18
CA PRO A 118 -2.36 27.79 10.03
C PRO A 118 -3.52 28.77 10.29
N HIS A 119 -4.72 28.27 10.59
CA HIS A 119 -5.91 29.02 11.01
C HIS A 119 -6.17 28.92 12.53
N ASP A 120 -5.28 28.31 13.31
CA ASP A 120 -5.35 28.43 14.77
C ASP A 120 -5.17 29.90 15.15
N ALA A 121 -6.18 30.45 15.82
CA ALA A 121 -6.35 31.88 16.13
C ALA A 121 -5.27 32.47 17.07
N THR A 122 -4.19 31.74 17.32
CA THR A 122 -3.10 32.06 18.24
C THR A 122 -1.80 32.45 17.55
N LEU A 123 -1.71 32.36 16.22
CA LEU A 123 -0.48 32.69 15.48
C LEU A 123 -0.29 34.22 15.37
N ALA A 124 0.81 34.73 15.91
CA ALA A 124 1.22 36.13 15.76
C ALA A 124 2.09 36.32 14.51
N ASN A 125 2.22 37.56 14.03
CA ASN A 125 3.17 37.88 12.95
C ASN A 125 4.58 37.44 13.36
N GLY A 126 5.24 36.62 12.54
CA GLY A 126 6.55 36.03 12.82
C GLY A 126 6.53 34.60 13.36
N ASP A 127 5.36 34.02 13.68
CA ASP A 127 5.30 32.61 14.07
C ASP A 127 5.51 31.67 12.86
N GLY A 128 6.32 30.63 13.09
CA GLY A 128 6.54 29.55 12.12
C GLY A 128 5.35 28.60 12.11
N PHE A 129 4.77 28.36 10.93
CA PHE A 129 3.71 27.38 10.74
C PHE A 129 4.24 26.21 9.91
N SER A 130 3.69 25.02 10.15
CA SER A 130 3.95 23.86 9.30
C SER A 130 2.65 23.33 8.73
N VAL A 131 2.58 23.24 7.40
CA VAL A 131 1.39 22.78 6.68
C VAL A 131 1.78 21.60 5.82
N VAL A 132 1.01 20.52 5.97
CA VAL A 132 1.05 19.38 5.05
C VAL A 132 -0.01 19.62 3.98
N PRO A 133 0.37 19.77 2.70
CA PRO A 133 -0.61 19.95 1.64
C PRO A 133 -1.51 18.72 1.49
N PRO A 134 -2.78 18.91 1.13
CA PRO A 134 -3.67 17.79 0.82
C PRO A 134 -3.10 16.98 -0.36
N LEU A 135 -2.75 15.72 -0.11
CA LEU A 135 -2.26 14.81 -1.14
C LEU A 135 -3.41 14.37 -2.04
N ASN A 136 -3.33 14.71 -3.33
CA ASN A 136 -4.17 14.16 -4.38
C ASN A 136 -3.39 13.08 -5.16
N PRO A 137 -3.57 11.78 -4.87
CA PRO A 137 -2.68 10.74 -5.37
C PRO A 137 -2.79 10.49 -6.89
N GLY A 138 -3.85 10.95 -7.57
CA GLY A 138 -4.05 10.71 -8.99
C GLY A 138 -3.96 9.22 -9.35
N MET A 139 -3.04 8.86 -10.24
CA MET A 139 -2.80 7.45 -10.62
C MET A 139 -2.09 6.62 -9.53
N GLY A 140 -1.54 7.26 -8.50
CA GLY A 140 -0.90 6.57 -7.36
C GLY A 140 -1.85 5.64 -6.60
N TRP A 141 -3.16 5.88 -6.67
CA TRP A 141 -4.19 4.98 -6.14
C TRP A 141 -4.12 3.56 -6.70
N LEU A 142 -3.60 3.41 -7.92
CA LEU A 142 -3.54 2.14 -8.62
C LEU A 142 -2.30 1.32 -8.26
N ALA A 143 -1.31 1.89 -7.57
CA ALA A 143 -0.06 1.20 -7.26
C ALA A 143 -0.28 -0.07 -6.43
N GLY A 144 -1.01 0.04 -5.31
CA GLY A 144 -1.33 -1.10 -4.45
C GLY A 144 -2.15 -2.19 -5.17
N PRO A 145 -3.29 -1.84 -5.80
CA PRO A 145 -4.08 -2.78 -6.59
C PRO A 145 -3.30 -3.47 -7.71
N PHE A 146 -2.46 -2.73 -8.43
CA PHE A 146 -1.64 -3.27 -9.52
C PHE A 146 -0.61 -4.27 -9.01
N VAL A 147 0.14 -3.92 -7.95
CA VAL A 147 1.14 -4.83 -7.35
C VAL A 147 0.47 -6.07 -6.78
N ALA A 148 -0.70 -5.93 -6.15
CA ALA A 148 -1.47 -7.06 -5.64
C ALA A 148 -1.93 -8.00 -6.77
N ALA A 149 -2.44 -7.44 -7.87
CA ALA A 149 -2.86 -8.21 -9.04
C ALA A 149 -1.69 -8.98 -9.66
N LEU A 150 -0.58 -8.27 -9.93
CA LEU A 150 0.61 -8.83 -10.54
C LEU A 150 1.20 -9.95 -9.68
N MET A 151 1.36 -9.71 -8.37
CA MET A 151 1.94 -10.72 -7.49
C MET A 151 1.05 -11.95 -7.36
N PHE A 152 -0.26 -11.76 -7.20
CA PHE A 152 -1.19 -12.89 -7.10
C PHE A 152 -1.17 -13.75 -8.37
N TYR A 153 -1.13 -13.11 -9.54
CA TYR A 153 -1.00 -13.79 -10.81
C TYR A 153 0.32 -14.57 -10.91
N LEU A 154 1.46 -13.94 -10.59
CA LEU A 154 2.77 -14.58 -10.65
C LEU A 154 2.89 -15.79 -9.72
N LEU A 155 2.36 -15.70 -8.50
CA LEU A 155 2.33 -16.82 -7.55
C LEU A 155 1.50 -17.99 -8.09
N THR A 156 0.32 -17.68 -8.65
CA THR A 156 -0.56 -18.69 -9.25
C THR A 156 0.13 -19.36 -10.43
N ALA A 157 0.68 -18.59 -11.37
CA ALA A 157 1.37 -19.11 -12.55
C ALA A 157 2.60 -19.96 -12.18
N ALA A 158 3.39 -19.52 -11.21
CA ALA A 158 4.53 -20.29 -10.71
C ALA A 158 4.11 -21.63 -10.10
N SER A 159 2.99 -21.64 -9.37
CA SER A 159 2.46 -22.87 -8.75
C SER A 159 1.94 -23.87 -9.77
N GLU A 160 1.30 -23.41 -10.85
CA GLU A 160 0.83 -24.26 -11.95
C GLU A 160 2.01 -24.85 -12.73
N LEU A 161 3.04 -24.04 -12.99
CA LEU A 161 4.26 -24.53 -13.66
C LEU A 161 4.97 -25.60 -12.83
N GLN A 162 5.08 -25.40 -11.52
CA GLN A 162 5.66 -26.39 -10.61
C GLN A 162 4.85 -27.70 -10.56
N ALA A 163 3.53 -27.62 -10.61
CA ALA A 163 2.67 -28.80 -10.69
C ALA A 163 2.93 -29.58 -11.99
N ALA A 164 2.94 -28.88 -13.13
CA ALA A 164 3.22 -29.50 -14.43
C ALA A 164 4.60 -30.18 -14.51
N GLN A 165 5.63 -29.61 -13.86
CA GLN A 165 6.97 -30.22 -13.80
C GLN A 165 7.01 -31.49 -12.93
N ARG A 166 6.19 -31.59 -11.88
CA ARG A 166 6.11 -32.79 -11.04
C ARG A 166 5.46 -33.97 -11.76
N ASP A 167 4.56 -33.68 -12.71
CA ASP A 167 3.82 -34.70 -13.43
C ASP A 167 4.57 -35.26 -14.66
N VAL A 168 5.77 -34.74 -14.97
CA VAL A 168 6.63 -35.31 -16.02
C VAL A 168 7.21 -36.64 -15.53
N PRO A 169 6.87 -37.79 -16.15
CA PRO A 169 7.38 -39.09 -15.71
C PRO A 169 8.91 -39.14 -15.87
N ALA A 170 9.59 -39.65 -14.84
CA ALA A 170 11.03 -39.89 -14.91
C ALA A 170 11.33 -40.82 -16.09
N VAL A 171 12.17 -40.36 -17.03
CA VAL A 171 12.69 -41.21 -18.10
C VAL A 171 13.56 -42.29 -17.46
N SER A 172 13.02 -43.51 -17.34
CA SER A 172 13.81 -44.67 -16.96
C SER A 172 14.89 -44.92 -18.01
N PRO A 173 16.17 -45.08 -17.63
CA PRO A 173 17.22 -45.41 -18.57
C PRO A 173 16.86 -46.71 -19.29
N GLN A 174 16.77 -46.66 -20.61
CA GLN A 174 16.57 -47.85 -21.44
C GLN A 174 17.78 -48.78 -21.23
N PRO A 175 17.59 -50.05 -20.83
CA PRO A 175 18.71 -50.97 -20.67
C PRO A 175 19.48 -51.08 -21.99
N ALA A 176 20.81 -51.00 -21.89
CA ALA A 176 21.69 -51.12 -23.05
C ALA A 176 21.42 -52.45 -23.77
N PRO A 177 21.44 -52.46 -25.12
CA PRO A 177 21.24 -53.69 -25.89
C PRO A 177 22.30 -54.72 -25.46
N ALA A 178 21.83 -55.92 -25.09
CA ALA A 178 22.72 -57.04 -24.80
C ALA A 178 23.38 -57.49 -26.12
N ASN A 179 24.71 -57.40 -26.16
CA ASN A 179 25.54 -57.95 -27.23
C ASN A 179 25.71 -59.45 -27.05
#